data_AF-A0A6G0LWV4-F1
#
_entry.id   AF-A0A6G0LWV4-F1
#
_cell.length_a   1.000
_cell.length_b   1.000
_cell.length_c   1.000
_cell.angle_alpha   90.00
_cell.angle_beta   90.00
_cell.angle_gamma   90.00
#
_symmetry.space_group_name_H-M   'P 1'
#
loop_
_entity.id
_entity.type
_entity.pdbx_description
1 polymer ?
#
loop_
_entity_poly.entity_id
_entity_poly.type
_entity_poly.pdbx_seq_one_letter_code
_entity_poly.pdbx_strand_id
1 'polypeptide(L)'
;MNFRAFGEPYPGEAAKPVYARSSTLAYAKKALSCFMLRITVQWDPIRKKGIPTRSELVNKVIKTVKRFDVRRQGVQSAARRPIEYEEFVNLLTLVRAAQGKGALKYVVSSVLTLQLHMITRVHDMMQLKFEIFSPNVQHPRSLLCQLRWSKNISEERDAPEQILLARLDPCVCY
;
A
#
# COMPACT_ATOMS: atom_id res chain seq x y z
N MET A 1 3.86 22.73 10.29
CA MET A 1 4.57 21.44 10.01
C MET A 1 5.78 21.26 10.91
N ASN A 2 6.64 22.26 11.07
CA ASN A 2 7.78 22.20 11.99
C ASN A 2 7.39 21.75 13.40
N PHE A 3 6.39 22.40 14.00
CA PHE A 3 5.91 22.03 15.34
C PHE A 3 5.53 20.55 15.45
N ARG A 4 4.90 19.97 14.42
CA ARG A 4 4.54 18.53 14.43
C ARG A 4 5.75 17.60 14.26
N ALA A 5 6.81 18.06 13.60
CA ALA A 5 7.99 17.25 13.30
C ALA A 5 9.05 17.34 14.41
N PHE A 6 9.29 18.57 14.91
CA PHE A 6 10.38 18.95 15.80
C PHE A 6 9.90 19.40 17.20
N GLY A 7 8.59 19.61 17.41
CA GLY A 7 8.06 20.15 18.68
C GLY A 7 8.13 21.68 18.80
N GLU A 8 8.80 22.35 17.86
CA GLU A 8 9.01 23.80 17.87
C GLU A 8 8.75 24.45 16.48
N PRO A 9 8.38 25.75 16.43
CA PRO A 9 8.09 26.43 15.17
C PRO A 9 9.35 26.72 14.33
N TYR A 10 10.48 27.02 14.98
CA TYR A 10 11.74 27.45 14.36
C TYR A 10 12.88 26.52 14.78
N PRO A 11 12.95 25.30 14.21
CA PRO A 11 13.99 24.36 14.57
C PRO A 11 15.38 24.85 14.14
N GLY A 12 16.37 24.69 15.02
CA GLY A 12 17.78 24.95 14.70
C GLY A 12 18.33 23.95 13.67
N GLU A 13 19.49 24.26 13.07
CA GLU A 13 20.07 23.42 12.00
C GLU A 13 20.40 21.98 12.46
N ALA A 14 20.73 21.80 13.74
CA ALA A 14 21.04 20.51 14.35
C ALA A 14 19.80 19.77 14.89
N ALA A 15 18.61 20.39 14.86
CA ALA A 15 17.40 19.80 15.41
C ALA A 15 16.98 18.55 14.61
N LYS A 16 16.54 17.51 15.33
CA LYS A 16 16.12 16.24 14.74
C LYS A 16 14.59 16.09 14.81
N PRO A 17 13.94 15.59 13.75
CA PRO A 17 12.49 15.41 13.74
C PRO A 17 12.10 14.14 14.50
N VAL A 18 11.92 14.26 15.82
CA VAL A 18 11.65 13.13 16.73
C VAL A 18 10.17 12.94 17.07
N TYR A 19 9.27 13.80 16.56
CA TYR A 19 7.84 13.76 16.92
C TYR A 19 6.93 13.18 15.83
N ALA A 20 7.34 13.23 14.56
CA ALA A 20 6.53 12.68 13.47
C ALA A 20 7.38 12.20 12.29
N ARG A 21 6.92 11.11 11.65
CA ARG A 21 7.49 10.63 10.38
C ARG A 21 6.95 11.40 9.19
N SER A 22 7.69 11.34 8.08
CA SER A 22 7.31 12.00 6.83
C SER A 22 5.94 11.56 6.28
N SER A 23 5.56 10.29 6.46
CA SER A 23 4.24 9.77 6.07
C SER A 23 3.10 10.41 6.86
N THR A 24 3.25 10.59 8.17
CA THR A 24 2.28 11.26 9.04
C THR A 24 2.10 12.72 8.63
N LEU A 25 3.20 13.42 8.34
CA LEU A 25 3.17 14.81 7.87
C LEU A 25 2.54 14.93 6.48
N ALA A 26 2.85 14.01 5.56
CA ALA A 26 2.25 13.98 4.24
C ALA A 26 0.74 13.73 4.31
N TYR A 27 0.29 12.84 5.21
CA TYR A 27 -1.13 12.61 5.44
C TYR A 27 -1.82 13.84 6.03
N ALA A 28 -1.22 14.48 7.06
CA ALA A 28 -1.75 15.71 7.62
C ALA A 28 -1.85 16.84 6.57
N LYS A 29 -0.86 16.96 5.70
CA LYS A 29 -0.87 17.89 4.56
C LYS A 29 -2.06 17.61 3.64
N LYS A 30 -2.26 16.33 3.27
CA LYS A 30 -3.37 15.89 2.42
C LYS A 30 -4.72 16.21 3.06
N ALA A 31 -4.91 15.88 4.34
CA ALA A 31 -6.14 16.12 5.08
C ALA A 31 -6.50 17.61 5.14
N LEU A 32 -5.54 18.47 5.45
CA LEU A 32 -5.74 19.93 5.44
C LEU A 32 -6.04 20.46 4.03
N SER A 33 -5.40 19.90 3.01
CA SER A 33 -5.62 20.33 1.62
C SER A 33 -7.04 20.05 1.12
N CYS A 34 -7.75 19.06 1.68
CA CYS A 34 -9.10 18.70 1.29
C CYS A 34 -10.12 19.83 1.52
N PHE A 35 -9.88 20.65 2.56
CA PHE A 35 -10.77 21.76 2.93
C PHE A 35 -10.45 23.08 2.20
N MET A 36 -9.48 23.08 1.28
CA MET A 36 -9.01 24.29 0.61
C MET A 36 -9.73 24.48 -0.72
N LEU A 37 -10.59 25.49 -0.83
CA LEU A 37 -11.44 25.72 -2.01
C LEU A 37 -10.65 26.05 -3.29
N ARG A 38 -9.54 26.78 -3.17
CA ARG A 38 -8.74 27.24 -4.33
C ARG A 38 -7.76 26.17 -4.82
N ILE A 39 -8.26 24.99 -5.14
CA ILE A 39 -7.46 23.78 -5.43
C ILE A 39 -6.44 23.92 -6.58
N THR A 40 -6.61 24.87 -7.48
CA THR A 40 -5.72 25.11 -8.63
C THR A 40 -4.63 26.15 -8.37
N VAL A 41 -4.77 26.99 -7.33
CA VAL A 41 -3.90 28.14 -7.10
C VAL A 41 -2.73 27.77 -6.18
N GLN A 42 -1.50 27.87 -6.69
CA GLN A 42 -0.27 27.68 -5.91
C GLN A 42 -0.17 28.71 -4.77
N TRP A 43 0.51 28.36 -3.67
CA TRP A 43 0.77 29.31 -2.60
C TRP A 43 1.72 30.42 -3.04
N ASP A 44 1.26 31.66 -2.94
CA ASP A 44 2.08 32.86 -3.08
C ASP A 44 2.47 33.36 -1.67
N PRO A 45 3.76 33.30 -1.28
CA PRO A 45 4.20 33.71 0.05
C PRO A 45 4.15 35.22 0.27
N ILE A 46 4.20 36.03 -0.79
CA ILE A 46 4.18 37.50 -0.72
C ILE A 46 2.74 37.97 -0.58
N ARG A 47 1.86 37.52 -1.49
CA ARG A 47 0.44 37.92 -1.50
C ARG A 47 -0.42 37.15 -0.50
N LYS A 48 0.13 36.10 0.13
CA LYS A 48 -0.58 35.18 1.05
C LYS A 48 -1.87 34.61 0.44
N LYS A 49 -1.82 34.30 -0.86
CA LYS A 49 -2.95 33.77 -1.65
C LYS A 49 -2.65 32.37 -2.16
N GLY A 50 -3.70 31.58 -2.38
CA GLY A 50 -3.61 30.19 -2.85
C GLY A 50 -3.64 29.19 -1.70
N ILE A 51 -3.14 27.97 -1.94
CA ILE A 51 -3.23 26.86 -0.97
C ILE A 51 -1.97 26.78 -0.09
N PRO A 52 -2.05 27.08 1.23
CA PRO A 52 -0.88 27.05 2.12
C PRO A 52 -0.14 25.70 2.15
N THR A 53 -0.86 24.60 2.00
CA THR A 53 -0.28 23.23 2.00
C THR A 53 0.58 22.95 0.77
N ARG A 54 0.44 23.71 -0.32
CA ARG A 54 1.28 23.62 -1.53
C ARG A 54 2.56 24.46 -1.45
N SER A 55 2.76 25.21 -0.36
CA SER A 55 3.98 26.00 -0.16
C SER A 55 5.26 25.17 -0.21
N GLU A 56 6.32 25.77 -0.76
CA GLU A 56 7.63 25.13 -0.86
C GLU A 56 8.23 24.84 0.52
N LEU A 57 8.01 25.73 1.48
CA LEU A 57 8.48 25.55 2.86
C LEU A 57 7.90 24.28 3.50
N VAL A 58 6.59 24.06 3.37
CA VAL A 58 5.94 22.83 3.87
C VAL A 58 6.53 21.58 3.19
N ASN A 59 6.74 21.62 1.88
CA ASN A 59 7.34 20.51 1.14
C ASN A 59 8.79 20.26 1.54
N LYS A 60 9.58 21.32 1.78
CA LYS A 60 10.98 21.24 2.22
C LYS A 60 11.08 20.55 3.57
N VAL A 61 10.18 20.89 4.51
CA VAL A 61 10.12 20.21 5.83
C VAL A 61 9.85 18.72 5.68
N ILE A 62 8.84 18.32 4.90
CA ILE A 62 8.53 16.90 4.68
C ILE A 62 9.72 16.17 4.03
N LYS A 63 10.39 16.78 3.04
CA LYS A 63 11.60 16.23 2.41
C LYS A 63 12.76 16.09 3.40
N THR A 64 12.92 17.04 4.32
CA THR A 64 13.93 16.97 5.39
C THR A 64 13.61 15.81 6.33
N VAL A 65 12.40 15.72 6.85
CA VAL A 65 11.99 14.60 7.72
C VAL A 65 12.17 13.25 7.02
N LYS A 66 11.82 13.14 5.73
CA LYS A 66 12.03 11.91 4.95
C LYS A 66 13.51 11.50 4.89
N ARG A 67 14.45 12.45 4.84
CA ARG A 67 15.90 12.15 4.89
C ARG A 67 16.31 11.63 6.28
N PHE A 68 15.80 12.23 7.35
CA PHE A 68 16.05 11.77 8.72
C PHE A 68 15.43 10.39 9.01
N ASP A 69 14.24 10.10 8.46
CA ASP A 69 13.58 8.79 8.56
C ASP A 69 14.48 7.68 7.99
N VAL A 70 15.02 7.87 6.78
CA VAL A 70 15.89 6.87 6.10
C VAL A 70 17.22 6.71 6.84
N ARG A 71 17.76 7.79 7.42
CA ARG A 71 18.99 7.78 8.22
C ARG A 71 18.80 7.20 9.63
N ARG A 72 17.58 6.80 10.01
CA ARG A 72 17.21 6.33 11.37
C ARG A 72 17.53 7.36 12.47
N GLN A 73 17.49 8.64 12.12
CA GLN A 73 17.75 9.76 13.04
C GLN A 73 16.46 10.49 13.47
N GLY A 74 15.30 10.04 12.99
CA GLY A 74 13.98 10.50 13.39
C GLY A 74 13.19 9.41 14.13
N VAL A 75 11.86 9.49 14.07
CA VAL A 75 10.97 8.50 14.69
C VAL A 75 11.17 7.10 14.09
N GLN A 76 11.19 6.07 14.95
CA GLN A 76 11.33 4.69 14.52
C GLN A 76 10.20 4.22 13.59
N SER A 77 10.54 3.28 12.72
CA SER A 77 9.57 2.75 11.77
C SER A 77 8.65 1.71 12.41
N ALA A 78 7.35 1.99 12.46
CA ALA A 78 6.29 1.02 12.75
C ALA A 78 5.82 0.26 11.49
N ALA A 79 6.65 0.18 10.44
CA ALA A 79 6.32 -0.63 9.27
C ALA A 79 6.37 -2.11 9.67
N ARG A 80 5.31 -2.85 9.35
CA ARG A 80 5.26 -4.30 9.59
C ARG A 80 6.22 -5.00 8.63
N ARG A 81 6.90 -6.04 9.12
CA ARG A 81 7.71 -6.90 8.25
C ARG A 81 6.81 -7.70 7.29
N PRO A 82 7.34 -8.13 6.13
CA PRO A 82 6.64 -9.08 5.27
C PRO A 82 6.33 -10.38 6.00
N ILE A 83 5.24 -11.03 5.60
CA ILE A 83 4.90 -12.39 6.06
C ILE A 83 5.90 -13.38 5.46
N GLU A 84 6.41 -14.28 6.28
CA GLU A 84 7.31 -15.34 5.83
C GLU A 84 6.51 -16.56 5.35
N TYR A 85 7.13 -17.42 4.55
CA TYR A 85 6.43 -18.56 3.93
C TYR A 85 5.83 -19.50 4.98
N GLU A 86 6.59 -19.83 6.03
CA GLU A 86 6.14 -20.71 7.11
C GLU A 86 4.94 -20.14 7.85
N GLU A 87 4.94 -18.83 8.10
CA GLU A 87 3.82 -18.15 8.74
C GLU A 87 2.57 -18.14 7.88
N PHE A 88 2.76 -18.01 6.57
CA PHE A 88 1.67 -18.10 5.60
C PHE A 88 1.07 -19.51 5.55
N VAL A 89 1.90 -20.55 5.59
CA VAL A 89 1.44 -21.95 5.67
C VAL A 89 0.69 -22.20 6.97
N ASN A 90 1.20 -21.68 8.09
CA ASN A 90 0.53 -21.76 9.40
C ASN A 90 -0.83 -21.05 9.36
N LEU A 91 -0.91 -19.86 8.75
CA LEU A 91 -2.17 -19.13 8.55
C LEU A 91 -3.18 -19.95 7.74
N LEU A 92 -2.77 -20.54 6.62
CA LEU A 92 -3.64 -21.40 5.82
C LEU A 92 -4.13 -22.61 6.61
N THR A 93 -3.25 -23.22 7.40
CA THR A 93 -3.59 -24.37 8.25
C THR A 93 -4.66 -24.00 9.28
N LEU A 94 -4.52 -22.85 9.94
CA LEU A 94 -5.51 -22.36 10.90
C LEU A 94 -6.87 -22.05 10.25
N VAL A 95 -6.87 -21.41 9.07
CA VAL A 95 -8.09 -21.11 8.32
C VAL A 95 -8.81 -22.40 7.91
N ARG A 96 -8.06 -23.42 7.47
CA ARG A 96 -8.60 -24.71 7.03
C ARG A 96 -9.14 -25.55 8.20
N ALA A 97 -8.47 -25.49 9.35
CA ALA A 97 -8.88 -26.18 10.57
C ALA A 97 -10.09 -25.53 11.26
N ALA A 98 -10.44 -24.29 10.90
CA ALA A 98 -11.53 -23.53 11.53
C ALA A 98 -12.89 -24.24 11.37
N GLN A 99 -13.45 -24.69 12.50
CA GLN A 99 -14.78 -25.29 12.57
C GLN A 99 -15.88 -24.22 12.63
N GLY A 100 -17.08 -24.56 12.14
CA GLY A 100 -18.25 -23.66 12.22
C GLY A 100 -18.27 -22.49 11.22
N LYS A 101 -17.34 -22.43 10.26
CA LYS A 101 -17.29 -21.37 9.22
C LYS A 101 -17.87 -21.77 7.86
N GLY A 102 -18.34 -23.01 7.71
CA GLY A 102 -19.04 -23.48 6.50
C GLY A 102 -18.27 -23.19 5.20
N ALA A 103 -18.93 -22.56 4.24
CA ALA A 103 -18.35 -22.18 2.95
C ALA A 103 -17.25 -21.08 3.04
N LEU A 104 -17.30 -20.24 4.07
CA LEU A 104 -16.41 -19.09 4.20
C LEU A 104 -14.93 -19.49 4.32
N LYS A 105 -14.64 -20.64 4.93
CA LYS A 105 -13.26 -21.14 5.06
C LYS A 105 -12.61 -21.40 3.70
N TYR A 106 -13.39 -21.91 2.73
CA TYR A 106 -12.91 -22.16 1.38
C TYR A 106 -12.65 -20.85 0.65
N VAL A 107 -13.58 -19.89 0.75
CA VAL A 107 -13.41 -18.56 0.14
C VAL A 107 -12.15 -17.86 0.66
N VAL A 108 -11.97 -17.83 1.99
CA VAL A 108 -10.79 -17.19 2.60
C VAL A 108 -9.50 -17.92 2.20
N SER A 109 -9.49 -19.25 2.21
CA SER A 109 -8.33 -20.03 1.77
C SER A 109 -7.99 -19.76 0.30
N SER A 110 -8.99 -19.70 -0.58
CA SER A 110 -8.78 -19.40 -2.00
C SER A 110 -8.26 -17.98 -2.21
N VAL A 111 -8.80 -16.98 -1.50
CA VAL A 111 -8.34 -15.60 -1.57
C VAL A 111 -6.88 -15.48 -1.14
N LEU A 112 -6.49 -16.08 0.00
CA LEU A 112 -5.10 -16.05 0.48
C LEU A 112 -4.16 -16.76 -0.51
N THR A 113 -4.59 -17.90 -1.04
CA THR A 113 -3.81 -18.67 -2.01
C THR A 113 -3.59 -17.88 -3.31
N LEU A 114 -4.65 -17.31 -3.88
CA LEU A 114 -4.55 -16.47 -5.08
C LEU A 114 -3.74 -15.20 -4.82
N GLN A 115 -3.83 -14.62 -3.62
CA GLN A 115 -3.01 -13.48 -3.23
C GLN A 115 -1.52 -13.81 -3.31
N LEU A 116 -1.11 -15.00 -2.87
CA LEU A 116 0.28 -15.46 -2.96
C LEU A 116 0.70 -15.68 -4.41
N HIS A 117 -0.11 -16.38 -5.21
CA HIS A 117 0.24 -16.73 -6.59
C HIS A 117 0.30 -15.51 -7.52
N MET A 118 -0.62 -14.55 -7.34
CA MET A 118 -0.71 -13.36 -8.19
C MET A 118 0.12 -12.18 -7.65
N ILE A 119 0.70 -12.31 -6.45
CA ILE A 119 1.46 -11.26 -5.75
C ILE A 119 0.62 -9.97 -5.63
N THR A 120 -0.60 -10.10 -5.14
CA THR A 120 -1.58 -9.00 -5.08
C THR A 120 -1.88 -8.54 -3.67
N ARG A 121 -2.59 -7.42 -3.57
CA ARG A 121 -3.19 -6.99 -2.32
C ARG A 121 -4.51 -7.74 -2.12
N VAL A 122 -4.82 -8.08 -0.87
CA VAL A 122 -6.09 -8.75 -0.51
C VAL A 122 -7.33 -8.01 -1.05
N HIS A 123 -7.31 -6.66 -1.06
CA HIS A 123 -8.39 -5.85 -1.61
C HIS A 123 -8.60 -6.08 -3.12
N ASP A 124 -7.52 -6.31 -3.86
CA ASP A 124 -7.58 -6.58 -5.30
C ASP A 124 -8.20 -7.98 -5.54
N MET A 125 -7.91 -8.96 -4.66
CA MET A 125 -8.52 -10.30 -4.70
C MET A 125 -10.01 -10.30 -4.40
N MET A 126 -10.49 -9.40 -3.55
CA MET A 126 -11.93 -9.27 -3.26
C MET A 126 -12.73 -8.69 -4.44
N GLN A 127 -12.06 -8.14 -5.44
CA GLN A 127 -12.68 -7.55 -6.64
C GLN A 127 -12.45 -8.41 -7.89
N LEU A 128 -11.92 -9.61 -7.70
CA LEU A 128 -11.63 -10.56 -8.76
C LEU A 128 -12.93 -11.11 -9.35
N LYS A 129 -13.04 -11.10 -10.68
CA LYS A 129 -14.17 -11.66 -11.42
C LYS A 129 -13.72 -12.89 -12.20
N PHE A 130 -14.60 -13.86 -12.41
CA PHE A 130 -14.27 -15.07 -13.17
C PHE A 130 -13.89 -14.80 -14.63
N GLU A 131 -14.40 -13.71 -15.22
CA GLU A 131 -14.14 -13.29 -16.60
C GLU A 131 -12.66 -13.03 -16.91
N ILE A 132 -11.82 -12.83 -15.88
CA ILE A 132 -10.39 -12.55 -16.09
C ILE A 132 -9.57 -13.81 -16.36
N PHE A 133 -10.15 -14.99 -16.13
CA PHE A 133 -9.47 -16.26 -16.33
C PHE A 133 -9.73 -16.78 -17.74
N SER A 134 -8.67 -17.15 -18.43
CA SER A 134 -8.75 -17.80 -19.74
C SER A 134 -7.84 -19.03 -19.78
N PRO A 135 -8.18 -20.07 -20.56
CA PRO A 135 -7.30 -21.22 -20.74
C PRO A 135 -6.04 -20.80 -21.49
N ASN A 136 -4.88 -21.31 -21.05
CA ASN A 136 -3.64 -21.07 -21.76
C ASN A 136 -3.46 -22.08 -22.91
N VAL A 137 -3.46 -21.60 -24.16
CA VAL A 137 -3.29 -22.43 -25.35
C VAL A 137 -1.88 -23.05 -25.44
N GLN A 138 -0.86 -22.33 -24.96
CA GLN A 138 0.53 -22.81 -24.99
C GLN A 138 0.82 -23.83 -23.89
N HIS A 139 0.11 -23.73 -22.76
CA HIS A 139 0.30 -24.60 -21.61
C HIS A 139 -1.06 -25.12 -21.11
N PRO A 140 -1.55 -26.26 -21.65
CA PRO A 140 -2.91 -26.77 -21.41
C PRO A 140 -3.30 -27.07 -19.96
N ARG A 141 -2.31 -27.12 -19.04
CA ARG A 141 -2.53 -27.35 -17.60
C ARG A 141 -2.43 -26.07 -16.76
N SER A 142 -2.55 -24.91 -17.40
CA SER A 142 -2.45 -23.60 -16.75
C SER A 142 -3.59 -22.68 -17.18
N LEU A 143 -3.88 -21.70 -16.33
CA LEU A 143 -4.81 -20.62 -16.63
C LEU A 143 -4.02 -19.34 -16.83
N LEU A 144 -4.50 -18.47 -17.71
CA LEU A 144 -4.08 -17.08 -17.77
C LEU A 144 -5.05 -16.27 -16.90
N CYS A 145 -4.51 -15.27 -16.21
CA CYS A 145 -5.27 -14.37 -15.37
C CYS A 145 -4.73 -12.95 -15.55
N GLN A 146 -5.61 -12.00 -15.85
CA GLN A 146 -5.24 -10.59 -15.95
C GLN A 146 -5.97 -9.77 -14.88
N LEU A 147 -5.21 -9.13 -13.99
CA LEU A 147 -5.79 -8.26 -12.98
C LEU A 147 -6.30 -6.98 -13.63
N ARG A 148 -7.58 -6.68 -13.47
CA ARG A 148 -8.20 -5.45 -14.00
C ARG A 148 -8.43 -4.38 -12.93
N TRP A 149 -8.34 -4.75 -11.65
CA TRP A 149 -8.65 -3.87 -10.54
C TRP A 149 -7.51 -3.80 -9.53
N SER A 150 -6.75 -2.70 -9.59
CA SER A 150 -5.76 -2.37 -8.58
C SER A 150 -5.44 -0.87 -8.61
N LYS A 151 -4.92 -0.32 -7.50
CA LYS A 151 -4.56 1.11 -7.37
C LYS A 151 -3.59 1.64 -8.45
N ASN A 152 -2.81 0.74 -9.08
CA ASN A 152 -1.77 1.09 -10.04
C ASN A 152 -2.14 0.70 -11.47
N ILE A 153 -3.39 0.26 -11.70
CA ILE A 153 -3.88 -0.12 -13.03
C ILE A 153 -4.85 0.98 -13.45
N SER A 154 -4.42 1.79 -14.40
CA SER A 154 -5.22 2.86 -15.02
C SER A 154 -5.64 2.49 -16.44
N GLU A 155 -4.83 1.69 -17.12
CA GLU A 155 -5.01 1.24 -18.49
C GLU A 155 -4.81 -0.27 -18.57
N GLU A 156 -5.37 -0.92 -19.59
CA GLU A 156 -5.32 -2.38 -19.73
C GLU A 156 -3.88 -2.93 -19.85
N ARG A 157 -2.97 -2.15 -20.44
CA ARG A 157 -1.55 -2.49 -20.56
C ARG A 157 -0.77 -2.46 -19.25
N ASP A 158 -1.31 -1.85 -18.20
CA ASP A 158 -0.63 -1.71 -16.91
C ASP A 158 -0.56 -3.05 -16.15
N ALA A 159 -1.39 -4.03 -16.54
CA ALA A 159 -1.43 -5.35 -15.94
C ALA A 159 -1.13 -6.43 -17.00
N PRO A 160 0.05 -7.06 -16.95
CA PRO A 160 0.34 -8.18 -17.84
C PRO A 160 -0.53 -9.40 -17.49
N GLU A 161 -0.80 -10.23 -18.48
CA GLU A 161 -1.35 -11.57 -18.24
C GLU A 161 -0.37 -12.40 -17.42
N GLN A 162 -0.87 -13.01 -16.35
CA GLN A 162 -0.10 -13.88 -15.48
C GLN A 162 -0.53 -15.33 -15.70
N ILE A 163 0.45 -16.24 -15.75
CA ILE A 163 0.20 -17.67 -15.85
C ILE A 163 -0.01 -18.21 -14.44
N LEU A 164 -1.22 -18.67 -14.16
CA LEU A 164 -1.57 -19.39 -12.96
C LEU A 164 -1.32 -20.88 -13.17
N LEU A 165 -0.30 -21.39 -12.49
CA LEU A 165 0.08 -22.80 -12.50
C LEU A 165 -0.55 -23.53 -11.32
N ALA A 166 -1.02 -24.75 -11.55
CA ALA A 166 -1.30 -25.66 -10.46
C ALA A 166 0.03 -25.98 -9.74
N ARG A 167 0.09 -25.73 -8.44
CA ARG A 167 1.27 -26.03 -7.63
C ARG A 167 1.17 -27.46 -7.09
N LEU A 168 2.31 -28.11 -6.89
CA LEU A 168 2.36 -29.51 -6.42
C LEU A 168 2.22 -29.63 -4.90
N ASP A 169 2.41 -28.55 -4.16
CA ASP A 169 2.33 -28.53 -2.70
C ASP A 169 0.86 -28.37 -2.24
N PRO A 170 0.25 -29.41 -1.64
CA PRO A 170 -1.15 -29.37 -1.19
C PRO A 170 -1.37 -28.37 -0.04
N CYS A 171 -0.33 -27.91 0.64
CA CYS A 171 -0.45 -26.90 1.70
C CYS A 171 -0.82 -25.52 1.15
N VAL A 172 -0.44 -25.23 -0.10
CA VAL A 172 -0.70 -23.96 -0.78
C VAL A 172 -1.55 -24.12 -2.04
N CYS A 173 -2.06 -25.33 -2.29
CA CYS A 173 -3.09 -25.61 -3.29
C CYS A 173 -4.44 -25.86 -2.63
N TYR A 174 -5.50 -25.63 -3.39
CA TYR A 174 -6.87 -26.02 -3.09
C TYR A 174 -7.51 -26.60 -4.34
#